data_AF-A0A538AGE7-F1
#
_entry.id   AF-A0A538AGE7-F1
#
_cell.length_a   1.000
_cell.length_b   1.000
_cell.length_c   1.000
_cell.angle_alpha   90.00
_cell.angle_beta   90.00
_cell.angle_gamma   90.00
#
_symmetry.space_group_name_H-M   'P 1'
#
loop_
_entity.id
_entity.type
_entity.pdbx_description
1 polymer ?
#
loop_
_entity_poly.entity_id
_entity_poly.type
_entity_poly.pdbx_seq_one_letter_code
_entity_poly.pdbx_strand_id
1 'polypeptide(L)'
;KQFHLNEMMSFGKIPREHQKAVGGLLEKLFRCFVGADAALVEVNPLVMTSAGDAIALDAKVSLDENALYRHPEFSKLVDNRDLPKQERAAKDLGLGNFVALDGYVGVIGNGAGLTMSTLDVVAEAGGKPANFLDIGGGANAGVMANAIGVILSDRKVKSLMVNIFGGITRGDEVAKGILAAIDKLGDVKVPIVVRLDGPNAEEGRAILQKAAHPKIIPAATMLDAAAKAVELAKKRKAS
;
A
#
# COMPACT_ATOMS: atom_id res chain seq x y z
N LYS A 1 -32.82 0.87 19.48
CA LYS A 1 -32.98 0.98 18.01
C LYS A 1 -33.77 2.23 17.63
N GLN A 2 -35.01 2.40 18.11
CA GLN A 2 -35.85 3.57 17.76
C GLN A 2 -35.24 4.94 18.11
N PHE A 3 -34.53 5.04 19.24
CA PHE A 3 -33.91 6.30 19.69
C PHE A 3 -32.91 6.87 18.66
N HIS A 4 -31.94 6.08 18.20
CA HIS A 4 -30.93 6.55 17.24
C HIS A 4 -31.51 6.89 15.88
N LEU A 5 -32.55 6.16 15.42
CA LEU A 5 -33.25 6.51 14.18
C LEU A 5 -33.92 7.88 14.29
N ASN A 6 -34.58 8.16 15.43
CA ASN A 6 -35.22 9.45 15.66
C ASN A 6 -34.20 10.60 15.69
N GLU A 7 -33.03 10.36 16.30
CA GLU A 7 -31.92 11.32 16.33
C GLU A 7 -31.37 11.59 14.92
N MET A 8 -31.10 10.56 14.13
CA MET A 8 -30.64 10.70 12.75
C MET A 8 -31.66 11.41 11.85
N MET A 9 -32.96 11.08 11.99
CA MET A 9 -34.03 11.77 11.24
C MET A 9 -34.16 13.24 11.63
N SER A 10 -34.00 13.56 12.92
CA SER A 10 -34.00 14.94 13.42
C SER A 10 -32.80 15.72 12.88
N PHE A 11 -31.59 15.14 12.98
CA PHE A 11 -30.36 15.72 12.45
C PHE A 11 -30.43 15.97 10.94
N GLY A 12 -30.92 14.98 10.19
CA GLY A 12 -31.15 15.07 8.74
C GLY A 12 -32.33 15.96 8.34
N LYS A 13 -33.04 16.58 9.30
CA LYS A 13 -34.22 17.43 9.10
C LYS A 13 -35.28 16.75 8.22
N ILE A 14 -35.46 15.44 8.39
CA ILE A 14 -36.39 14.65 7.59
C ILE A 14 -37.84 15.02 7.96
N PRO A 15 -38.67 15.47 6.99
CA PRO A 15 -40.06 15.79 7.22
C PRO A 15 -40.83 14.62 7.83
N ARG A 16 -41.76 14.89 8.76
CA ARG A 16 -42.51 13.87 9.50
C ARG A 16 -43.18 12.83 8.60
N GLU A 17 -43.73 13.27 7.47
CA GLU A 17 -44.37 12.43 6.46
C GLU A 17 -43.43 11.41 5.80
N HIS A 18 -42.12 11.69 5.78
CA HIS A 18 -41.11 10.81 5.18
C HIS A 18 -40.36 9.96 6.22
N GLN A 19 -40.47 10.27 7.52
CA GLN A 19 -39.71 9.62 8.58
C GLN A 19 -39.91 8.10 8.62
N LYS A 20 -41.13 7.60 8.39
CA LYS A 20 -41.38 6.15 8.37
C LYS A 20 -40.62 5.46 7.23
N ALA A 21 -40.66 6.03 6.03
CA ALA A 21 -40.01 5.46 4.86
C ALA A 21 -38.47 5.54 4.98
N VAL A 22 -37.94 6.71 5.33
CA VAL A 22 -36.51 6.94 5.54
C VAL A 22 -35.99 6.07 6.69
N GLY A 23 -36.71 5.97 7.80
CA GLY A 23 -36.34 5.10 8.93
C GLY A 23 -36.24 3.63 8.52
N GLY A 24 -37.19 3.13 7.72
CA GLY A 24 -37.15 1.78 7.18
C GLY A 24 -35.96 1.52 6.25
N LEU A 25 -35.57 2.52 5.46
CA LEU A 25 -34.36 2.44 4.64
C LEU A 25 -33.09 2.45 5.50
N LEU A 26 -32.99 3.35 6.48
CA LEU A 26 -31.85 3.41 7.40
C LEU A 26 -31.62 2.09 8.16
N GLU A 27 -32.68 1.43 8.61
CA GLU A 27 -32.56 0.10 9.23
C GLU A 27 -32.02 -0.96 8.25
N LYS A 28 -32.45 -0.93 6.98
CA LYS A 28 -31.94 -1.83 5.94
C LYS A 28 -30.46 -1.54 5.65
N LEU A 29 -30.07 -0.28 5.56
CA LEU A 29 -28.68 0.13 5.35
C LEU A 29 -27.79 -0.30 6.51
N PHE A 30 -28.26 -0.17 7.76
CA PHE A 30 -27.52 -0.67 8.92
C PHE A 30 -27.38 -2.20 8.90
N ARG A 31 -28.44 -2.94 8.55
CA ARG A 31 -28.35 -4.39 8.37
C ARG A 31 -27.37 -4.77 7.26
N CYS A 32 -27.34 -4.01 6.15
CA CYS A 32 -26.37 -4.20 5.09
C CYS A 32 -24.95 -3.95 5.58
N PHE A 33 -24.71 -2.83 6.26
CA PHE A 33 -23.40 -2.48 6.82
C PHE A 33 -22.84 -3.58 7.73
N VAL A 34 -23.64 -4.03 8.71
CA VAL A 34 -23.21 -5.08 9.65
C VAL A 34 -23.14 -6.45 8.97
N GLY A 35 -24.14 -6.81 8.16
CA GLY A 35 -24.25 -8.12 7.55
C GLY A 35 -23.20 -8.39 6.48
N ALA A 36 -22.74 -7.36 5.78
CA ALA A 36 -21.70 -7.45 4.75
C ALA A 36 -20.28 -7.20 5.29
N ASP A 37 -20.11 -6.96 6.60
CA ASP A 37 -18.85 -6.45 7.16
C ASP A 37 -18.32 -5.25 6.35
N ALA A 38 -19.20 -4.29 6.07
CA ALA A 38 -18.83 -3.10 5.32
C ALA A 38 -18.01 -2.15 6.20
N ALA A 39 -16.98 -1.55 5.61
CA ALA A 39 -16.29 -0.39 6.17
C ALA A 39 -17.08 0.91 5.91
N LEU A 40 -17.87 0.95 4.83
CA LEU A 40 -18.71 2.09 4.45
C LEU A 40 -19.95 1.63 3.68
N VAL A 41 -21.10 2.22 4.01
CA VAL A 41 -22.31 2.21 3.16
C VAL A 41 -22.76 3.66 3.00
N GLU A 42 -22.53 4.22 1.81
CA GLU A 42 -22.91 5.58 1.45
C GLU A 42 -24.04 5.53 0.42
N VAL A 43 -25.11 6.29 0.65
CA VAL A 43 -26.22 6.45 -0.29
C VAL A 43 -26.26 7.91 -0.72
N ASN A 44 -26.02 8.17 -2.01
CA ASN A 44 -26.04 9.52 -2.55
C ASN A 44 -26.39 9.51 -4.06
N PRO A 45 -27.64 9.85 -4.44
CA PRO A 45 -28.69 10.42 -3.61
C PRO A 45 -29.62 9.37 -2.99
N LEU A 46 -30.17 9.71 -1.81
CA LEU A 46 -31.38 9.11 -1.26
C LEU A 46 -32.57 9.93 -1.76
N VAL A 47 -33.53 9.29 -2.41
CA VAL A 47 -34.67 9.96 -3.05
C VAL A 47 -36.01 9.51 -2.48
N MET A 48 -36.97 10.42 -2.45
CA MET A 48 -38.37 10.11 -2.20
C MET A 48 -39.08 9.93 -3.54
N THR A 49 -39.81 8.83 -3.70
CA THR A 49 -40.66 8.60 -4.88
C THR A 49 -41.99 9.34 -4.74
N SER A 50 -42.72 9.47 -5.86
CA SER A 50 -44.09 10.00 -5.85
C SER A 50 -45.08 9.14 -5.04
N ALA A 51 -44.75 7.87 -4.80
CA ALA A 51 -45.52 6.97 -3.95
C ALA A 51 -45.22 7.16 -2.44
N GLY A 52 -44.25 8.01 -2.09
CA GLY A 52 -43.85 8.25 -0.70
C GLY A 52 -42.79 7.29 -0.16
N ASP A 53 -42.23 6.41 -1.02
CA ASP A 53 -41.15 5.50 -0.64
C ASP A 53 -39.78 6.17 -0.67
N ALA A 54 -38.90 5.79 0.26
CA ALA A 54 -37.49 6.19 0.28
C ALA A 54 -36.63 5.13 -0.42
N ILE A 55 -35.83 5.55 -1.41
CA ILE A 55 -34.99 4.67 -2.22
C ILE A 55 -33.55 5.21 -2.26
N ALA A 56 -32.58 4.30 -2.22
CA ALA A 56 -31.19 4.60 -2.57
C ALA A 56 -31.07 4.62 -4.11
N LEU A 57 -31.01 5.81 -4.71
CA LEU A 57 -30.89 5.92 -6.17
C LEU A 57 -29.49 5.53 -6.64
N ASP A 58 -28.48 5.88 -5.86
CA ASP A 58 -27.11 5.46 -6.05
C ASP A 58 -26.46 5.19 -4.68
N ALA A 59 -25.51 4.26 -4.66
CA ALA A 59 -24.82 3.85 -3.44
C ALA A 59 -23.39 3.40 -3.70
N LYS A 60 -22.50 3.73 -2.76
CA LYS A 60 -21.14 3.24 -2.68
C LYS A 60 -20.97 2.39 -1.43
N VAL A 61 -20.52 1.16 -1.61
CA VAL A 61 -20.25 0.23 -0.50
C VAL A 61 -18.77 -0.16 -0.55
N SER A 62 -18.07 0.06 0.57
CA SER A 62 -16.71 -0.44 0.77
C SER A 62 -16.75 -1.57 1.78
N LEU A 63 -16.21 -2.73 1.41
CA LEU A 63 -16.14 -3.91 2.27
C LEU A 63 -14.85 -3.90 3.09
N ASP A 64 -14.86 -4.49 4.28
CA ASP A 64 -13.62 -4.80 5.00
C ASP A 64 -12.93 -5.99 4.33
N GLU A 65 -11.77 -5.74 3.71
CA GLU A 65 -10.98 -6.78 3.04
C GLU A 65 -10.60 -7.93 3.98
N ASN A 66 -10.43 -7.65 5.29
CA ASN A 66 -10.11 -8.67 6.28
C ASN A 66 -11.26 -9.61 6.59
N ALA A 67 -12.50 -9.25 6.25
CA ALA A 67 -13.69 -10.07 6.45
C ALA A 67 -14.07 -10.89 5.21
N LEU A 68 -13.41 -10.67 4.05
CA LEU A 68 -13.78 -11.34 2.79
C LEU A 68 -13.71 -12.87 2.84
N TYR A 69 -12.89 -13.45 3.71
CA TYR A 69 -12.80 -14.91 3.88
C TYR A 69 -14.12 -15.56 4.29
N ARG A 70 -15.02 -14.81 4.95
CA ARG A 70 -16.36 -15.29 5.38
C ARG A 70 -17.50 -14.81 4.48
N HIS A 71 -17.19 -14.08 3.40
CA HIS A 71 -18.14 -13.59 2.40
C HIS A 71 -17.72 -13.99 0.97
N PRO A 72 -17.69 -15.30 0.65
CA PRO A 72 -17.24 -15.78 -0.66
C PRO A 72 -18.04 -15.22 -1.84
N GLU A 73 -19.29 -14.82 -1.62
CA GLU A 73 -20.16 -14.19 -2.61
C GLU A 73 -19.61 -12.85 -3.14
N PHE A 74 -18.87 -12.10 -2.32
CA PHE A 74 -18.33 -10.80 -2.71
C PHE A 74 -17.13 -10.90 -3.64
N SER A 75 -16.48 -12.07 -3.73
CA SER A 75 -15.39 -12.31 -4.69
C SER A 75 -15.78 -11.98 -6.13
N LYS A 76 -17.06 -12.19 -6.49
CA LYS A 76 -17.62 -11.89 -7.81
C LYS A 76 -17.87 -10.40 -8.06
N LEU A 77 -17.91 -9.60 -7.00
CA LEU A 77 -18.11 -8.15 -7.05
C LEU A 77 -16.78 -7.38 -7.14
N VAL A 78 -15.66 -8.04 -6.86
CA VAL A 78 -14.33 -7.42 -6.94
C VAL A 78 -13.97 -7.17 -8.40
N ASP A 79 -14.28 -5.96 -8.86
CA ASP A 79 -13.88 -5.49 -10.17
C ASP A 79 -12.49 -4.87 -10.09
N ASN A 80 -11.48 -5.60 -10.57
CA ASN A 80 -10.13 -5.08 -10.62
C ASN A 80 -9.90 -4.18 -11.85
N ARG A 81 -10.86 -3.95 -12.77
CA ARG A 81 -10.60 -3.26 -14.07
C ARG A 81 -9.92 -1.90 -13.93
N ASP A 82 -10.24 -1.16 -12.87
CA ASP A 82 -9.73 0.20 -12.64
C ASP A 82 -8.39 0.27 -11.89
N LEU A 83 -7.82 -0.87 -11.46
CA LEU A 83 -6.51 -0.87 -10.81
C LEU A 83 -5.40 -0.46 -11.80
N PRO A 84 -4.51 0.48 -11.43
CA PRO A 84 -3.30 0.76 -12.18
C PRO A 84 -2.54 -0.52 -12.51
N LYS A 85 -1.99 -0.61 -13.74
CA LYS A 85 -1.33 -1.83 -14.23
C LYS A 85 -0.25 -2.35 -13.28
N GLN A 86 0.49 -1.45 -12.64
CA GLN A 86 1.59 -1.81 -11.74
C GLN A 86 1.08 -2.32 -10.38
N GLU A 87 0.00 -1.75 -9.84
CA GLU A 87 -0.66 -2.25 -8.62
C GLU A 87 -1.28 -3.62 -8.85
N ARG A 88 -1.87 -3.85 -10.02
CA ARG A 88 -2.36 -5.18 -10.41
C ARG A 88 -1.21 -6.20 -10.47
N ALA A 89 -0.12 -5.87 -11.17
CA ALA A 89 1.04 -6.76 -11.27
C ALA A 89 1.65 -7.07 -9.89
N ALA A 90 1.69 -6.08 -8.98
CA ALA A 90 2.11 -6.28 -7.61
C ALA A 90 1.18 -7.27 -6.87
N LYS A 91 -0.13 -7.06 -6.97
CA LYS A 91 -1.14 -7.92 -6.34
C LYS A 91 -1.05 -9.37 -6.84
N ASP A 92 -0.88 -9.58 -8.14
CA ASP A 92 -0.72 -10.92 -8.75
C ASP A 92 0.55 -11.64 -8.26
N LEU A 93 1.57 -10.90 -7.80
CA LEU A 93 2.80 -11.42 -7.23
C LEU A 93 2.78 -11.53 -5.69
N GLY A 94 1.61 -11.31 -5.07
CA GLY A 94 1.45 -11.36 -3.61
C GLY A 94 1.93 -10.09 -2.88
N LEU A 95 2.16 -8.99 -3.59
CA LEU A 95 2.58 -7.71 -3.04
C LEU A 95 1.38 -6.75 -2.91
N GLY A 96 0.37 -7.16 -2.14
CA GLY A 96 -0.91 -6.45 -2.00
C GLY A 96 -0.80 -5.03 -1.41
N ASN A 97 0.30 -4.73 -0.72
CA ASN A 97 0.57 -3.43 -0.09
C ASN A 97 1.41 -2.50 -0.99
N PHE A 98 1.26 -2.62 -2.32
CA PHE A 98 1.91 -1.73 -3.27
C PHE A 98 0.97 -0.59 -3.67
N VAL A 99 1.45 0.65 -3.62
CA VAL A 99 0.73 1.82 -4.14
C VAL A 99 1.67 2.64 -5.00
N ALA A 100 1.24 2.99 -6.21
CA ALA A 100 2.05 3.83 -7.09
C ALA A 100 1.95 5.32 -6.70
N LEU A 101 3.06 6.04 -6.74
CA LEU A 101 3.14 7.47 -6.48
C LEU A 101 3.80 8.19 -7.67
N ASP A 102 3.65 9.52 -7.74
CA ASP A 102 4.31 10.31 -8.78
C ASP A 102 5.71 10.77 -8.35
N GLY A 103 6.67 9.85 -8.41
CA GLY A 103 8.05 10.11 -8.03
C GLY A 103 9.07 9.32 -8.83
N TYR A 104 10.29 9.25 -8.27
CA TYR A 104 11.44 8.67 -8.94
C TYR A 104 12.42 7.94 -8.02
N VAL A 105 12.19 7.96 -6.71
CA VAL A 105 12.92 7.13 -5.74
C VAL A 105 11.99 5.99 -5.33
N GLY A 106 12.24 4.79 -5.83
CA GLY A 106 11.50 3.60 -5.41
C GLY A 106 11.77 3.29 -3.95
N VAL A 107 10.77 2.76 -3.23
CA VAL A 107 10.91 2.40 -1.81
C VAL A 107 10.39 0.99 -1.57
N ILE A 108 11.20 0.19 -0.86
CA ILE A 108 10.81 -1.09 -0.27
C ILE A 108 11.08 -0.99 1.22
N GLY A 109 10.06 -1.24 2.03
CA GLY A 109 10.20 -1.35 3.49
C GLY A 109 9.48 -2.58 4.04
N ASN A 110 9.73 -2.89 5.32
CA ASN A 110 8.96 -3.86 6.07
C ASN A 110 8.19 -3.18 7.22
N GLY A 111 6.89 -3.40 7.24
CA GLY A 111 5.94 -2.70 8.10
C GLY A 111 5.50 -1.35 7.50
N ALA A 112 4.19 -1.13 7.51
CA ALA A 112 3.58 0.07 6.94
C ALA A 112 4.13 1.37 7.57
N GLY A 113 4.30 1.40 8.90
CA GLY A 113 4.84 2.58 9.60
C GLY A 113 6.26 2.96 9.16
N LEU A 114 7.18 1.99 9.14
CA LEU A 114 8.55 2.22 8.68
C LEU A 114 8.59 2.64 7.20
N THR A 115 7.76 2.00 6.38
CA THR A 115 7.68 2.30 4.94
C THR A 115 7.17 3.72 4.72
N MET A 116 6.12 4.16 5.42
CA MET A 116 5.63 5.54 5.36
C MET A 116 6.69 6.55 5.82
N SER A 117 7.34 6.31 6.96
CA SER A 117 8.44 7.16 7.40
C SER A 117 9.60 7.20 6.41
N THR A 118 9.80 6.13 5.62
CA THR A 118 10.79 6.09 4.55
C THR A 118 10.43 7.03 3.40
N LEU A 119 9.15 7.12 3.04
CA LEU A 119 8.67 8.11 2.08
C LEU A 119 8.96 9.52 2.58
N ASP A 120 8.68 9.78 3.87
CA ASP A 120 8.85 11.09 4.49
C ASP A 120 10.31 11.55 4.48
N VAL A 121 11.26 10.71 4.92
CA VAL A 121 12.68 11.08 4.92
C VAL A 121 13.26 11.22 3.51
N VAL A 122 12.72 10.49 2.52
CA VAL A 122 13.08 10.68 1.10
C VAL A 122 12.58 12.04 0.61
N ALA A 123 11.36 12.43 0.98
CA ALA A 123 10.82 13.75 0.65
C ALA A 123 11.59 14.87 1.35
N GLU A 124 11.92 14.70 2.64
CA GLU A 124 12.73 15.64 3.43
C GLU A 124 14.14 15.83 2.85
N ALA A 125 14.76 14.76 2.33
CA ALA A 125 16.01 14.83 1.58
C ALA A 125 15.87 15.51 0.18
N GLY A 126 14.68 16.02 -0.16
CA GLY A 126 14.38 16.68 -1.43
C GLY A 126 14.18 15.72 -2.60
N GLY A 127 13.80 14.48 -2.31
CA GLY A 127 13.40 13.44 -3.26
C GLY A 127 11.90 13.44 -3.54
N LYS A 128 11.46 12.58 -4.46
CA LYS A 128 10.04 12.22 -4.61
C LYS A 128 9.92 10.70 -4.60
N PRO A 129 9.29 10.10 -3.58
CA PRO A 129 9.03 8.67 -3.56
C PRO A 129 8.15 8.25 -4.74
N ALA A 130 8.52 7.16 -5.42
CA ALA A 130 7.83 6.65 -6.61
C ALA A 130 6.73 5.65 -6.27
N ASN A 131 6.77 5.05 -5.09
CA ASN A 131 5.80 4.07 -4.65
C ASN A 131 5.83 3.96 -3.12
N PHE A 132 4.78 3.35 -2.58
CA PHE A 132 4.77 2.67 -1.30
C PHE A 132 4.85 1.16 -1.57
N LEU A 133 5.69 0.43 -0.85
CA LEU A 133 5.67 -1.04 -0.85
C LEU A 133 6.12 -1.58 0.50
N ASP A 134 5.18 -2.17 1.23
CA ASP A 134 5.43 -2.95 2.43
C ASP A 134 5.45 -4.45 2.11
N ILE A 135 6.59 -5.11 2.31
CA ILE A 135 6.75 -6.56 2.11
C ILE A 135 6.42 -7.41 3.36
N GLY A 136 5.99 -6.76 4.45
CA GLY A 136 5.73 -7.38 5.74
C GLY A 136 6.99 -8.03 6.33
N GLY A 137 6.83 -9.10 7.11
CA GLY A 137 7.98 -9.82 7.70
C GLY A 137 8.81 -10.64 6.69
N GLY A 138 8.32 -10.80 5.46
CA GLY A 138 8.93 -11.66 4.45
C GLY A 138 9.91 -10.92 3.56
N ALA A 139 11.21 -11.22 3.69
CA ALA A 139 12.27 -10.63 2.85
C ALA A 139 13.13 -11.69 2.15
N ASN A 140 12.53 -12.85 1.82
CA ASN A 140 13.23 -13.91 1.09
C ASN A 140 13.53 -13.47 -0.36
N ALA A 141 14.43 -14.21 -1.03
CA ALA A 141 14.89 -13.87 -2.38
C ALA A 141 13.76 -13.75 -3.42
N GLY A 142 12.71 -14.57 -3.31
CA GLY A 142 11.58 -14.54 -4.24
C GLY A 142 10.75 -13.26 -4.10
N VAL A 143 10.41 -12.89 -2.86
CA VAL A 143 9.67 -11.66 -2.55
C VAL A 143 10.50 -10.43 -2.97
N MET A 144 11.80 -10.42 -2.67
CA MET A 144 12.68 -9.32 -3.08
C MET A 144 12.79 -9.18 -4.60
N ALA A 145 12.92 -10.30 -5.34
CA ALA A 145 12.97 -10.27 -6.80
C ALA A 145 11.68 -9.70 -7.41
N ASN A 146 10.52 -10.13 -6.90
CA ASN A 146 9.23 -9.62 -7.34
C ASN A 146 9.09 -8.13 -7.01
N ALA A 147 9.43 -7.70 -5.79
CA ALA A 147 9.35 -6.32 -5.35
C ALA A 147 10.24 -5.39 -6.18
N ILE A 148 11.51 -5.74 -6.35
CA ILE A 148 12.45 -4.98 -7.18
C ILE A 148 11.96 -4.94 -8.64
N GLY A 149 11.52 -6.07 -9.19
CA GLY A 149 11.02 -6.15 -10.56
C GLY A 149 9.80 -5.27 -10.82
N VAL A 150 8.82 -5.28 -9.90
CA VAL A 150 7.62 -4.43 -9.99
C VAL A 150 7.99 -2.95 -9.95
N ILE A 151 8.83 -2.53 -9.00
CA ILE A 151 9.22 -1.12 -8.88
C ILE A 151 10.02 -0.66 -10.09
N LEU A 152 11.01 -1.44 -10.52
CA LEU A 152 11.89 -1.08 -11.63
C LEU A 152 11.22 -1.21 -13.01
N SER A 153 10.01 -1.78 -13.10
CA SER A 153 9.19 -1.72 -14.31
C SER A 153 8.73 -0.30 -14.65
N ASP A 154 8.68 0.60 -13.66
CA ASP A 154 8.43 2.02 -13.90
C ASP A 154 9.72 2.76 -14.28
N ARG A 155 9.76 3.23 -15.53
CA ARG A 155 10.90 3.98 -16.09
C ARG A 155 11.16 5.32 -15.41
N LYS A 156 10.20 5.84 -14.63
CA LYS A 156 10.38 7.06 -13.81
C LYS A 156 11.34 6.80 -12.64
N VAL A 157 11.47 5.57 -12.16
CA VAL A 157 12.35 5.20 -11.05
C VAL A 157 13.82 5.33 -11.47
N LYS A 158 14.57 6.15 -10.72
CA LYS A 158 15.99 6.49 -10.95
C LYS A 158 16.92 6.01 -9.84
N SER A 159 16.39 5.69 -8.67
CA SER A 159 17.05 4.97 -7.59
C SER A 159 16.02 4.14 -6.82
N LEU A 160 16.49 3.14 -6.08
CA LEU A 160 15.67 2.33 -5.17
C LEU A 160 16.28 2.39 -3.77
N MET A 161 15.45 2.67 -2.76
CA MET A 161 15.82 2.57 -1.35
C MET A 161 15.15 1.33 -0.75
N VAL A 162 15.96 0.41 -0.26
CA VAL A 162 15.51 -0.75 0.53
C VAL A 162 15.81 -0.45 1.99
N ASN A 163 14.78 -0.30 2.82
CA ASN A 163 14.90 0.01 4.24
C ASN A 163 14.25 -1.09 5.07
N ILE A 164 15.07 -1.98 5.61
CA ILE A 164 14.60 -3.12 6.40
C ILE A 164 15.06 -2.98 7.84
N PHE A 165 14.10 -3.01 8.76
CA PHE A 165 14.35 -3.16 10.20
C PHE A 165 14.01 -4.59 10.61
N GLY A 166 15.04 -5.38 10.90
CA GLY A 166 14.92 -6.75 11.38
C GLY A 166 14.28 -6.80 12.76
N GLY A 167 13.18 -7.54 12.87
CA GLY A 167 12.67 -8.06 14.14
C GLY A 167 13.09 -9.52 14.26
N ILE A 168 12.22 -10.42 13.77
CA ILE A 168 12.53 -11.85 13.62
C ILE A 168 13.44 -12.09 12.40
N THR A 169 13.27 -11.28 11.36
CA THR A 169 14.04 -11.36 10.12
C THR A 169 15.47 -10.87 10.32
N ARG A 170 16.47 -11.71 10.01
CA ARG A 170 17.89 -11.40 10.19
C ARG A 170 18.46 -10.63 9.01
N GLY A 171 19.22 -9.57 9.28
CA GLY A 171 19.83 -8.73 8.24
C GLY A 171 20.72 -9.50 7.24
N ASP A 172 21.40 -10.57 7.69
CA ASP A 172 22.23 -11.40 6.82
C ASP A 172 21.42 -12.20 5.79
N GLU A 173 20.21 -12.65 6.14
CA GLU A 173 19.31 -13.33 5.21
C GLU A 173 18.72 -12.37 4.19
N VAL A 174 18.34 -11.17 4.64
CA VAL A 174 17.85 -10.09 3.77
C VAL A 174 18.92 -9.71 2.75
N ALA A 175 20.17 -9.53 3.19
CA ALA A 175 21.29 -9.20 2.31
C ALA A 175 21.50 -10.26 1.22
N LYS A 176 21.49 -11.54 1.59
CA LYS A 176 21.56 -12.67 0.62
C LYS A 176 20.37 -12.67 -0.33
N GLY A 177 19.16 -12.39 0.18
CA GLY A 177 17.95 -12.29 -0.61
C GLY A 177 18.02 -11.19 -1.67
N ILE A 178 18.55 -10.01 -1.32
CA ILE A 178 18.76 -8.89 -2.25
C ILE A 178 19.76 -9.28 -3.36
N LEU A 179 20.89 -9.88 -3.00
CA LEU A 179 21.90 -10.30 -3.97
C LEU A 179 21.34 -11.34 -4.95
N ALA A 180 20.68 -12.38 -4.43
CA ALA A 180 20.05 -13.41 -5.25
C ALA A 180 18.93 -12.84 -6.15
N ALA A 181 18.18 -11.85 -5.65
CA ALA A 181 17.15 -11.16 -6.43
C ALA A 181 17.76 -10.38 -7.61
N ILE A 182 18.86 -9.66 -7.38
CA ILE A 182 19.55 -8.90 -8.43
C ILE A 182 20.14 -9.86 -9.47
N ASP A 183 20.80 -10.94 -9.04
CA ASP A 183 21.35 -11.96 -9.94
C ASP A 183 20.25 -12.57 -10.83
N LYS A 184 19.07 -12.83 -10.26
CA LYS A 184 17.92 -13.36 -10.99
C LYS A 184 17.32 -12.34 -11.99
N LEU A 185 17.29 -11.06 -11.63
CA LEU A 185 16.77 -9.99 -12.48
C LEU A 185 17.77 -9.58 -13.59
N GLY A 186 19.07 -9.83 -13.40
CA GLY A 186 20.11 -9.51 -14.35
C GLY A 186 20.46 -8.02 -14.37
N ASP A 187 20.17 -7.34 -15.49
CA ASP A 187 20.62 -5.96 -15.79
C ASP A 187 19.86 -4.87 -15.00
N VAL A 188 20.03 -4.88 -13.68
CA VAL A 188 19.53 -3.84 -12.78
C VAL A 188 20.37 -2.57 -12.97
N LYS A 189 19.89 -1.66 -13.83
CA LYS A 189 20.63 -0.42 -14.17
C LYS A 189 20.61 0.63 -13.07
N VAL A 190 19.57 0.60 -12.25
CA VAL A 190 19.25 1.62 -11.24
C VAL A 190 20.02 1.35 -9.94
N PRO A 191 20.63 2.36 -9.30
CA PRO A 191 21.29 2.18 -8.01
C PRO A 191 20.28 1.83 -6.91
N ILE A 192 20.65 0.84 -6.09
CA ILE A 192 19.88 0.35 -4.95
C ILE A 192 20.64 0.71 -3.68
N VAL A 193 20.09 1.62 -2.90
CA VAL A 193 20.59 1.97 -1.57
C VAL A 193 19.93 1.07 -0.55
N VAL A 194 20.72 0.35 0.24
CA VAL A 194 20.22 -0.65 1.19
C VAL A 194 20.58 -0.25 2.60
N ARG A 195 19.57 -0.11 3.45
CA ARG A 195 19.73 0.08 4.89
C ARG A 195 19.12 -1.12 5.61
N LEU A 196 19.95 -1.78 6.41
CA LEU A 196 19.58 -2.89 7.27
C LEU A 196 19.82 -2.47 8.72
N ASP A 197 18.86 -2.76 9.58
CA ASP A 197 18.96 -2.56 11.03
C ASP A 197 18.30 -3.73 11.77
N GLY A 198 18.49 -3.83 13.08
CA GLY A 198 18.03 -4.98 13.89
C GLY A 198 19.04 -6.15 13.91
N PRO A 199 18.58 -7.38 14.21
CA PRO A 199 19.46 -8.54 14.36
C PRO A 199 20.27 -8.81 13.10
N ASN A 200 21.57 -9.03 13.28
CA ASN A 200 22.56 -9.31 12.23
C ASN A 200 22.66 -8.23 11.13
N ALA A 201 22.32 -6.98 11.45
CA ALA A 201 22.40 -5.89 10.48
C ALA A 201 23.84 -5.53 10.10
N GLU A 202 24.81 -5.71 11.01
CA GLU A 202 26.23 -5.51 10.72
C GLU A 202 26.74 -6.56 9.73
N GLU A 203 26.42 -7.83 9.96
CA GLU A 203 26.76 -8.95 9.08
C GLU A 203 26.08 -8.80 7.71
N GLY A 204 24.81 -8.40 7.69
CA GLY A 204 24.10 -8.09 6.45
C GLY A 204 24.80 -6.99 5.64
N ARG A 205 25.19 -5.88 6.29
CA ARG A 205 25.96 -4.81 5.65
C ARG A 205 27.31 -5.31 5.15
N ALA A 206 28.02 -6.12 5.92
CA ALA A 206 29.30 -6.72 5.53
C ALA A 206 29.15 -7.65 4.31
N ILE A 207 28.07 -8.43 4.23
CA ILE A 207 27.76 -9.28 3.06
C ILE A 207 27.59 -8.42 1.80
N LEU A 208 26.82 -7.33 1.89
CA LEU A 208 26.60 -6.44 0.76
C LEU A 208 27.89 -5.73 0.32
N GLN A 209 28.72 -5.30 1.29
CA GLN A 209 30.02 -4.69 1.00
C GLN A 209 30.97 -5.69 0.33
N LYS A 210 31.06 -6.92 0.84
CA LYS A 210 31.93 -7.98 0.31
C LYS A 210 31.51 -8.41 -1.10
N ALA A 211 30.22 -8.41 -1.40
CA ALA A 211 29.73 -8.68 -2.75
C ALA A 211 30.19 -7.63 -3.77
N ALA A 212 30.51 -6.41 -3.31
CA ALA A 212 31.06 -5.32 -4.11
C ALA A 212 30.25 -5.03 -5.39
N HIS A 213 28.92 -5.27 -5.36
CA HIS A 213 28.08 -5.10 -6.52
C HIS A 213 27.97 -3.61 -6.87
N PRO A 214 28.26 -3.18 -8.11
CA PRO A 214 28.41 -1.76 -8.47
C PRO A 214 27.12 -0.94 -8.35
N LYS A 215 25.98 -1.61 -8.18
CA LYS A 215 24.66 -0.98 -8.04
C LYS A 215 24.11 -1.03 -6.62
N ILE A 216 24.78 -1.71 -5.68
CA ILE A 216 24.32 -1.79 -4.30
C ILE A 216 25.15 -0.85 -3.44
N ILE A 217 24.47 0.03 -2.73
CA ILE A 217 25.09 1.01 -1.84
C ILE A 217 24.57 0.78 -0.43
N PRO A 218 25.34 0.13 0.45
CA PRO A 218 24.98 0.00 1.86
C PRO A 218 24.97 1.36 2.56
N ALA A 219 23.99 1.56 3.43
CA ALA A 219 23.84 2.75 4.27
C ALA A 219 23.63 2.34 5.73
N ALA A 220 24.20 3.13 6.65
CA ALA A 220 24.16 2.80 8.08
C ALA A 220 22.87 3.30 8.75
N THR A 221 22.40 4.48 8.35
CA THR A 221 21.21 5.11 8.94
C THR A 221 20.16 5.37 7.86
N MET A 222 18.92 5.52 8.30
CA MET A 222 17.79 5.80 7.41
C MET A 222 17.93 7.15 6.69
N LEU A 223 18.44 8.19 7.39
CA LEU A 223 18.70 9.51 6.81
C LEU A 223 19.82 9.46 5.76
N ASP A 224 20.92 8.74 6.05
CA ASP A 224 22.02 8.53 5.11
C ASP A 224 21.54 7.79 3.85
N ALA A 225 20.72 6.75 4.03
CA ALA A 225 20.14 5.98 2.94
C ALA A 225 19.25 6.85 2.04
N ALA A 226 18.39 7.68 2.63
CA ALA A 226 17.52 8.60 1.90
C ALA A 226 18.34 9.63 1.11
N ALA A 227 19.30 10.30 1.75
CA ALA A 227 20.16 11.29 1.09
C ALA A 227 20.90 10.69 -0.12
N LYS A 228 21.52 9.52 0.05
CA LYS A 228 22.21 8.79 -1.03
C LYS A 228 21.25 8.41 -2.16
N ALA A 229 20.07 7.88 -1.83
CA ALA A 229 19.09 7.47 -2.83
C ALA A 229 18.63 8.66 -3.68
N VAL A 230 18.39 9.81 -3.05
CA VAL A 230 18.00 11.04 -3.74
C VAL A 230 19.13 11.59 -4.60
N GLU A 231 20.36 11.66 -4.08
CA GLU A 231 21.53 12.13 -4.82
C GLU A 231 21.76 11.29 -6.09
N LEU A 232 21.75 9.96 -5.95
CA LEU A 232 21.96 9.03 -7.06
C LEU A 232 20.84 9.14 -8.12
N ALA A 233 19.60 9.32 -7.68
CA ALA A 233 18.49 9.56 -8.60
C ALA A 233 18.62 10.88 -9.36
N LYS A 234 19.03 11.97 -8.69
CA LYS A 234 19.22 13.28 -9.32
C LYS A 234 20.32 13.23 -10.38
N LYS A 235 21.44 12.55 -10.11
CA LYS A 235 22.51 12.33 -11.09
C LYS A 235 22.01 11.63 -12.36
N ARG A 236 21.13 10.61 -12.22
CA ARG A 236 20.52 9.92 -13.37
C ARG A 236 19.48 10.74 -14.12
N LYS A 237 18.84 11.73 -13.51
CA LYS A 237 17.91 12.63 -14.23
C LYS A 237 18.66 13.62 -15.13
N ALA A 238 19.90 13.94 -14.79
CA ALA A 238 20.75 14.86 -15.54
C ALA A 238 21.51 14.19 -16.70
N SER A 239 21.32 12.88 -16.91
CA SER A 239 21.96 12.02 -17.93
C SER A 239 20.91 11.36 -18.82
#